data_AF-A0A6I1QF17-F1
#
_entry.id   AF-A0A6I1QF17-F1
#
_cell.length_a   1.000
_cell.length_b   1.000
_cell.length_c   1.000
_cell.angle_alpha   90.00
_cell.angle_beta   90.00
_cell.angle_gamma   90.00
#
_symmetry.space_group_name_H-M   'P 1'
#
loop_
_entity.id
_entity.type
_entity.pdbx_description
1 polymer ?
#
loop_
_entity_poly.entity_id
_entity_poly.type
_entity_poly.pdbx_seq_one_letter_code
_entity_poly.pdbx_strand_id
1 'polypeptide(L)'
;MVTTGEKLMTAAELAAMPDDGMRHELVKGVLRTMAPSSGEHGAIAANIAFYVMQHIRASNLGRAFIADAGFRLTSNPDTVRAPDFAVVKQDQQGSLENLKG
;
A
#
# COMPACT_ATOMS: atom_id res chain seq x y z
N MET A 1 3.85 -20.00 29.50
CA MET A 1 4.37 -18.96 28.59
C MET A 1 4.48 -19.59 27.21
N VAL A 2 3.68 -19.16 26.24
CA VAL A 2 3.75 -19.68 24.86
C VAL A 2 4.44 -18.62 24.02
N THR A 3 5.60 -18.97 23.48
CA THR A 3 6.31 -18.17 22.47
C THR A 3 5.72 -18.55 21.12
N THR A 4 4.74 -17.80 20.64
CA THR A 4 4.12 -18.03 19.33
C THR A 4 5.11 -17.61 18.24
N GLY A 5 5.60 -18.55 17.43
CA GLY A 5 6.25 -18.20 16.17
C GLY A 5 5.23 -17.48 15.29
N GLU A 6 5.47 -16.21 14.95
CA GLU A 6 4.60 -15.43 14.08
C GLU A 6 4.40 -16.20 12.76
N LYS A 7 3.17 -16.65 12.50
CA LYS A 7 2.82 -17.25 11.20
C LYS A 7 3.02 -16.16 10.14
N LEU A 8 3.97 -16.38 9.24
CA LEU A 8 4.16 -15.49 8.10
C LEU A 8 2.98 -15.63 7.15
N MET A 9 2.35 -14.50 6.84
CA MET A 9 1.29 -14.35 5.86
C MET A 9 1.89 -13.94 4.51
N THR A 10 1.32 -14.45 3.43
CA THR A 10 1.67 -14.09 2.06
C THR A 10 0.83 -12.93 1.55
N ALA A 11 1.29 -12.25 0.51
CA ALA A 11 0.53 -11.18 -0.15
C ALA A 11 -0.81 -11.69 -0.72
N ALA A 12 -0.86 -12.95 -1.18
CA ALA A 12 -2.08 -13.58 -1.67
C ALA A 12 -3.10 -13.83 -0.56
N GLU A 13 -2.64 -14.28 0.62
CA GLU A 13 -3.51 -14.41 1.80
C GLU A 13 -4.02 -13.05 2.27
N LEU A 14 -3.16 -12.02 2.29
CA LEU A 14 -3.58 -10.64 2.60
C LEU A 14 -4.67 -10.15 1.63
N ALA A 15 -4.48 -10.32 0.31
CA ALA A 15 -5.45 -9.90 -0.70
C ALA A 15 -6.79 -10.66 -0.66
N ALA A 16 -6.82 -11.83 -0.02
CA ALA A 16 -8.01 -12.64 0.17
C ALA A 16 -8.74 -12.33 1.50
N MET A 17 -8.19 -11.46 2.35
CA MET A 17 -8.86 -11.05 3.58
C MET A 17 -10.16 -10.31 3.24
N PRO A 18 -11.24 -10.52 4.02
CA PRO A 18 -12.43 -9.71 3.89
C PRO A 18 -12.12 -8.26 4.27
N ASP A 19 -12.79 -7.32 3.62
CA ASP A 19 -12.79 -5.92 4.05
C ASP A 19 -13.48 -5.82 5.42
N ASP A 20 -12.69 -5.55 6.46
CA ASP A 20 -13.14 -5.32 7.83
C ASP A 20 -13.13 -3.81 8.20
N GLY A 21 -12.92 -2.95 7.20
CA GLY A 21 -12.77 -1.50 7.38
C GLY A 21 -11.44 -1.08 8.01
N MET A 22 -10.46 -1.97 8.14
CA MET A 22 -9.13 -1.66 8.66
C MET A 22 -8.08 -1.67 7.54
N ARG A 23 -6.97 -0.95 7.78
CA ARG A 23 -5.82 -0.98 6.88
C ARG A 23 -4.88 -2.11 7.29
N HIS A 24 -4.53 -2.96 6.34
CA HIS A 24 -3.62 -4.09 6.55
C HIS A 24 -2.36 -4.00 5.68
N GLU A 25 -1.22 -4.29 6.29
CA GLU A 25 0.09 -4.34 5.65
C GLU A 25 0.85 -5.61 6.04
N LEU A 26 1.83 -6.02 5.24
CA LEU A 26 2.80 -7.05 5.61
C LEU A 26 4.18 -6.44 5.76
N VAL A 27 4.84 -6.69 6.89
CA VAL A 27 6.25 -6.37 7.11
C VAL A 27 7.02 -7.68 7.28
N LYS A 28 7.75 -8.11 6.24
CA LYS A 28 8.45 -9.40 6.23
C LYS A 28 7.54 -10.58 6.60
N GLY A 29 6.33 -10.61 6.05
CA GLY A 29 5.30 -11.62 6.26
C GLY A 29 4.48 -11.42 7.53
N VAL A 30 4.79 -10.42 8.36
CA VAL A 30 4.03 -10.15 9.58
C VAL A 30 2.90 -9.16 9.29
N LEU A 31 1.66 -9.57 9.57
CA LEU A 31 0.47 -8.72 9.42
C LEU A 31 0.51 -7.56 10.41
N ARG A 32 0.34 -6.34 9.88
CA ARG A 32 0.19 -5.11 10.65
C ARG A 32 -1.17 -4.49 10.32
N THR A 33 -1.97 -4.26 11.34
CA THR A 33 -3.29 -3.64 11.22
C THR A 33 -3.26 -2.24 11.81
N MET A 34 -3.80 -1.28 11.06
CA MET A 34 -3.93 0.11 11.46
C MET A 34 -5.40 0.54 11.34
N ALA A 35 -5.83 1.40 12.25
CA ALA A 35 -7.12 2.07 12.11
C ALA A 35 -7.15 2.95 10.85
N PRO A 36 -8.33 3.18 10.27
CA PRO A 36 -8.50 4.13 9.17
C PRO A 36 -7.94 5.51 9.48
N SER A 37 -7.47 6.19 8.43
CA SER A 37 -7.02 7.57 8.51
C SER A 37 -8.15 8.52 8.94
N SER A 38 -7.81 9.57 9.70
CA SER A 38 -8.75 10.64 10.07
C SER A 38 -9.11 11.53 8.88
N GLY A 39 -10.20 12.30 9.00
CA GLY A 39 -10.59 13.27 7.97
C GLY A 39 -9.54 14.35 7.71
N GLU A 40 -8.84 14.81 8.75
CA GLU A 40 -7.72 15.76 8.63
C GLU A 40 -6.57 15.15 7.81
N HIS A 41 -6.22 13.88 8.10
CA HIS A 41 -5.23 13.16 7.32
C HIS A 41 -5.65 13.07 5.84
N GLY A 42 -6.91 12.75 5.58
CA GLY A 42 -7.46 12.70 4.21
C GLY A 42 -7.34 14.04 3.48
N ALA A 43 -7.65 15.16 4.15
CA ALA A 43 -7.55 16.49 3.57
C ALA A 43 -6.09 16.87 3.23
N ILE A 44 -5.14 16.57 4.12
CA ILE A 44 -3.71 16.82 3.90
C ILE A 44 -3.20 15.95 2.74
N ALA A 45 -3.52 14.66 2.74
CA ALA A 45 -3.13 13.73 1.68
C ALA A 45 -3.68 14.15 0.30
N ALA A 46 -4.94 14.60 0.25
CA ALA A 46 -5.56 15.09 -0.98
C ALA A 46 -4.84 16.32 -1.56
N ASN A 47 -4.45 17.27 -0.72
CA ASN A 47 -3.71 18.46 -1.15
C ASN A 47 -2.33 18.09 -1.72
N ILE A 48 -1.59 17.20 -1.04
CA ILE A 48 -0.29 16.72 -1.53
C ILE A 48 -0.47 15.98 -2.86
N ALA A 49 -1.44 15.07 -2.92
CA ALA A 49 -1.72 14.30 -4.12
C ALA A 49 -2.05 15.20 -5.31
N PHE A 50 -2.87 16.25 -5.12
CA PHE A 50 -3.22 17.19 -6.19
C PHE A 50 -1.98 17.79 -6.87
N TYR A 51 -1.06 18.38 -6.10
CA TYR A 51 0.12 19.03 -6.66
C TYR A 51 1.09 18.04 -7.30
N VAL A 52 1.34 16.89 -6.65
CA VAL A 52 2.29 15.90 -7.17
C VAL A 52 1.72 15.23 -8.42
N MET A 53 0.44 14.84 -8.41
CA MET A 53 -0.19 14.20 -9.56
C MET A 53 -0.22 15.12 -10.78
N GLN A 54 -0.45 16.42 -10.58
CA GLN A 54 -0.38 17.40 -11.66
C GLN A 54 1.00 17.41 -12.31
N HIS A 55 2.08 17.45 -11.52
CA HIS A 55 3.44 17.43 -12.03
C HIS A 55 3.80 16.11 -12.76
N ILE A 56 3.46 14.96 -12.16
CA ILE A 56 3.74 13.63 -12.74
C ILE A 56 3.05 13.47 -14.10
N ARG A 57 1.79 13.90 -14.21
CA ARG A 57 1.02 13.84 -15.46
C ARG A 57 1.58 14.79 -16.51
N ALA A 58 1.85 16.04 -16.14
CA ALA A 58 2.35 17.05 -17.06
C ALA A 58 3.72 16.68 -17.66
N SER A 59 4.55 15.96 -16.89
CA SER A 59 5.92 15.61 -17.27
C SER A 59 6.05 14.15 -17.73
N ASN A 60 4.95 13.40 -17.84
CA ASN A 60 4.91 11.97 -18.21
C ASN A 60 5.93 11.12 -17.42
N LEU A 61 5.99 11.31 -16.10
CA LEU A 61 6.99 10.69 -15.22
C LEU A 61 6.57 9.31 -14.70
N GLY A 62 5.29 8.93 -14.89
CA GLY A 62 4.75 7.66 -14.44
C GLY A 62 3.32 7.78 -13.93
N ARG A 63 2.97 6.95 -12.93
CA ARG A 63 1.63 6.88 -12.35
C ARG A 63 1.69 7.08 -10.84
N ALA A 64 0.79 7.91 -10.33
CA ALA A 64 0.59 8.13 -8.91
C ALA A 64 -0.64 7.36 -8.41
N PHE A 65 -0.58 6.94 -7.15
CA PHE A 65 -1.60 6.15 -6.46
C PHE A 65 -1.88 6.78 -5.09
N ILE A 66 -3.12 6.68 -4.65
CA ILE A 66 -3.66 7.18 -3.38
C ILE A 66 -4.58 6.12 -2.79
N ALA A 67 -5.23 6.45 -1.67
CA ALA A 67 -6.25 5.61 -1.02
C ALA A 67 -5.69 4.25 -0.59
N ASP A 68 -4.52 4.29 0.06
CA ASP A 68 -3.89 3.13 0.69
C ASP A 68 -3.69 1.93 -0.24
N ALA A 69 -3.42 2.18 -1.53
CA ALA A 69 -3.16 1.12 -2.50
C ALA A 69 -2.00 0.21 -2.05
N GLY A 70 -2.23 -1.11 -2.07
CA GLY A 70 -1.23 -2.09 -1.64
C GLY A 70 -0.15 -2.36 -2.69
N PHE A 71 1.12 -2.28 -2.27
CA PHE A 71 2.30 -2.59 -3.09
C PHE A 71 3.13 -3.69 -2.46
N ARG A 72 3.35 -4.79 -3.20
CA ARG A 72 4.31 -5.82 -2.80
C ARG A 72 5.73 -5.36 -3.15
N LEU A 73 6.54 -5.11 -2.12
CA LEU A 73 7.91 -4.60 -2.23
C LEU A 73 8.96 -5.70 -2.22
N THR A 74 8.70 -6.78 -1.49
CA THR A 74 9.58 -7.95 -1.45
C THR A 74 8.74 -9.22 -1.46
N SER A 75 9.36 -10.32 -1.84
CA SER A 75 8.79 -11.66 -1.70
C SER A 75 9.75 -12.59 -0.98
N ASN A 76 9.20 -13.58 -0.27
CA ASN A 76 9.94 -14.57 0.53
C ASN A 76 10.93 -13.96 1.56
N PRO A 77 10.44 -13.31 2.63
CA PRO A 77 9.04 -13.12 2.98
C PRO A 77 8.40 -11.89 2.32
N ASP A 78 7.08 -11.93 2.16
CA ASP A 78 6.34 -10.86 1.50
C ASP A 78 6.34 -9.58 2.34
N THR A 79 6.63 -8.45 1.73
CA THR A 79 6.38 -7.12 2.32
C THR A 79 5.37 -6.41 1.44
N VAL A 80 4.22 -6.06 2.00
CA VAL A 80 3.16 -5.32 1.33
C VAL A 80 2.91 -4.05 2.14
N ARG A 81 3.08 -2.88 1.51
CA ARG A 81 2.81 -1.60 2.15
C ARG A 81 1.68 -0.89 1.42
N ALA A 82 0.86 -0.15 2.16
CA ALA A 82 -0.33 0.53 1.67
C ALA A 82 -0.19 2.05 1.86
N PRO A 83 0.83 2.71 1.28
CA PRO A 83 1.14 4.11 1.60
C PRO A 83 -0.02 5.06 1.27
N ASP A 84 -0.10 6.18 2.00
CA ASP A 84 -1.10 7.22 1.77
C ASP A 84 -0.97 7.84 0.37
N PHE A 85 0.25 7.86 -0.16
CA PHE A 85 0.59 8.30 -1.52
C PHE A 85 1.79 7.51 -2.06
N ALA A 86 1.72 7.08 -3.33
CA ALA A 86 2.83 6.43 -4.04
C ALA A 86 2.96 6.91 -5.48
N VAL A 87 4.18 6.84 -6.03
CA VAL A 87 4.46 7.07 -7.45
C VAL A 87 5.30 5.93 -7.98
N VAL A 88 4.89 5.40 -9.13
CA VAL A 88 5.62 4.38 -9.88
C VAL A 88 6.07 5.01 -11.18
N LYS A 89 7.37 4.96 -11.45
CA LYS A 89 7.96 5.53 -12.67
C LYS A 89 7.48 4.78 -13.91
N GLN A 90 7.49 5.47 -15.05
CA GLN A 90 7.06 4.93 -16.34
C GLN A 90 7.68 3.56 -16.68
N ASP A 91 8.99 3.43 -16.46
CA ASP A 91 9.81 2.26 -16.75
C ASP A 91 9.61 1.10 -15.75
N GLN A 92 8.92 1.34 -14.64
CA GLN A 92 8.67 0.38 -13.57
C GLN A 92 7.19 -0.06 -13.47
N GLN A 93 6.32 0.37 -14.38
CA GLN A 93 4.88 0.03 -14.33
C GLN A 93 4.59 -1.47 -14.50
N GLY A 94 5.48 -2.22 -15.16
CA GLY A 94 5.29 -3.66 -15.41
C GLY A 94 5.31 -4.54 -14.16
N SER A 95 5.76 -4.04 -13.01
CA SER A 95 5.84 -4.79 -11.75
C SER A 95 4.64 -4.60 -10.82
N LEU A 96 3.58 -3.92 -11.28
CA LEU A 96 2.41 -3.62 -10.46
C LEU A 96 1.40 -4.77 -10.48
N GLU A 97 1.53 -5.69 -9.53
CA GLU A 97 0.41 -6.51 -9.08
C GLU A 97 -0.43 -5.66 -8.12
N ASN A 98 -1.57 -5.14 -8.60
CA ASN A 98 -2.51 -4.41 -7.74
C ASN A 98 -3.16 -5.42 -6.77
N LEU A 99 -2.72 -5.41 -5.52
CA LEU A 99 -3.45 -6.03 -4.42
C LEU A 99 -4.67 -5.12 -4.18
N LYS A 100 -5.87 -5.68 -4.28
CA LYS A 100 -7.13 -4.92 -4.17
C LYS A 100 -7.13 -4.08 -2.89
N GLY A 101 -7.61 -2.84 -3.02
CA GLY A 101 -8.11 -2.06 -1.88
C GLY A 101 -9.51 -2.50 -1.51
#